data_AF-A0A3S1QKZ2-F1
#
_entry.id   AF-A0A3S1QKZ2-F1
#
_cell.length_a   1.000
_cell.length_b   1.000
_cell.length_c   1.000
_cell.angle_alpha   90.00
_cell.angle_beta   90.00
_cell.angle_gamma   90.00
#
_symmetry.space_group_name_H-M   'P 1'
#
loop_
_entity.id
_entity.type
_entity.pdbx_description
1 polymer ?
#
loop_
_entity_poly.entity_id
_entity_poly.type
_entity_poly.pdbx_seq_one_letter_code
_entity_poly.pdbx_strand_id
1 'polypeptide(L)'
;MRQRHFLNLLLAGALALPAFAGVARANPVVLFDLKSGSILEHQDAFKRWYPASLSKLMTAYVAFRAIQAGEVALDSPIKVTKHSAGEPPSKMGFKPGSVMRLDNALKMMLVKSANDIAMAVGENIGGSQAAFADRMNAEAARLGMVGTHFVNPNGLYSPEQYTTARDLAVLVTALRNDFPQYAPWFSIEGLAVGKKALPNYNLLIGRYPGADGMKTGFVCSSGFNMIGSATRNGRTLVAVVLGEKSAVSRAEAAAKLLDQGFDTPAESSTTLAALKPYGDTLSPNDMHDEICKKKPKEEQSEAAPEVAAKDKPKSPYQVKLDHPTLIAVGLGGATGPAPKAFVDQADQNYADVPVPSWRPDRPAPADAEPAATGTAAAAAQGDQPAKAN
;
A
#
# COMPACT_ATOMS: atom_id res chain seq x y z
N MET A 1 42.84 -7.80 -77.35
CA MET A 1 41.76 -8.62 -77.95
C MET A 1 40.91 -9.16 -76.82
N ARG A 2 39.58 -9.02 -76.95
CA ARG A 2 38.49 -9.95 -76.55
C ARG A 2 38.57 -10.60 -75.15
N GLN A 3 37.53 -10.69 -74.34
CA GLN A 3 36.08 -10.66 -74.54
C GLN A 3 35.45 -10.86 -73.16
N ARG A 4 34.25 -10.29 -72.95
CA ARG A 4 33.10 -10.88 -72.19
C ARG A 4 33.43 -11.36 -70.77
N HIS A 5 32.90 -10.75 -69.71
CA HIS A 5 31.54 -11.02 -69.27
C HIS A 5 30.91 -9.80 -68.58
N PHE A 6 30.13 -9.07 -69.37
CA PHE A 6 28.99 -8.30 -68.89
C PHE A 6 27.84 -9.28 -68.59
N LEU A 7 27.00 -8.89 -67.62
CA LEU A 7 25.60 -9.31 -67.44
C LEU A 7 25.35 -10.75 -66.95
N ASN A 8 25.03 -10.87 -65.65
CA ASN A 8 23.78 -11.49 -65.17
C ASN A 8 23.82 -11.56 -63.64
N LEU A 9 23.12 -10.63 -62.97
CA LEU A 9 22.29 -10.82 -61.77
C LEU A 9 21.97 -9.45 -61.15
N LEU A 10 21.22 -8.65 -61.92
CA LEU A 10 20.27 -7.71 -61.35
C LEU A 10 18.93 -8.47 -61.20
N LEU A 11 18.22 -8.18 -60.10
CA LEU A 11 16.88 -8.63 -59.70
C LEU A 11 16.78 -10.01 -59.02
N ALA A 12 16.87 -9.99 -57.68
CA ALA A 12 16.03 -10.81 -56.81
C ALA A 12 15.78 -10.08 -55.48
N GLY A 13 14.53 -9.63 -55.27
CA GLY A 13 13.86 -9.22 -54.01
C GLY A 13 14.71 -8.54 -52.93
N ALA A 14 14.67 -7.22 -52.75
CA ALA A 14 13.56 -6.50 -52.11
C ALA A 14 12.82 -7.29 -51.01
N LEU A 15 12.92 -6.75 -49.78
CA LEU A 15 12.11 -7.02 -48.58
C LEU A 15 12.26 -8.37 -47.86
N ALA A 16 13.14 -8.41 -46.87
CA ALA A 16 12.86 -9.05 -45.59
C ALA A 16 13.77 -8.47 -44.49
N LEU A 17 13.46 -7.25 -44.02
CA LEU A 17 13.80 -6.87 -42.66
C LEU A 17 12.72 -7.49 -41.78
N PRO A 18 12.98 -8.55 -40.99
CA PRO A 18 12.06 -8.89 -39.93
C PRO A 18 12.16 -7.77 -38.91
N ALA A 19 11.16 -6.89 -38.91
CA ALA A 19 10.88 -5.99 -37.81
C ALA A 19 10.52 -6.83 -36.57
N PHE A 20 11.51 -7.45 -35.94
CA PHE A 20 11.43 -7.81 -34.52
C PHE A 20 11.81 -6.57 -33.69
N ALA A 21 11.13 -5.45 -33.96
CA ALA A 21 10.91 -4.50 -32.89
C ALA A 21 9.90 -5.20 -31.97
N GLY A 22 10.40 -5.95 -31.00
CA GLY A 22 9.56 -6.36 -29.88
C GLY A 22 8.85 -5.11 -29.39
N VAL A 23 7.52 -5.13 -29.34
CA VAL A 23 6.72 -4.01 -28.87
C VAL A 23 7.30 -3.65 -27.50
N ALA A 24 7.98 -2.52 -27.40
CA ALA A 24 8.41 -1.98 -26.12
C ALA A 24 7.12 -1.66 -25.36
N ARG A 25 6.64 -2.61 -24.55
CA ARG A 25 5.49 -2.39 -23.68
C ARG A 25 5.96 -1.45 -22.60
N ALA A 26 5.62 -0.17 -22.73
CA ALA A 26 5.80 0.75 -21.62
C ALA A 26 4.75 0.44 -20.54
N ASN A 27 5.14 0.61 -19.28
CA ASN A 27 4.31 0.23 -18.14
C ASN A 27 3.21 1.29 -17.89
N PRO A 28 2.16 0.94 -17.12
CA PRO A 28 1.03 1.85 -16.90
C PRO A 28 1.45 3.16 -16.23
N VAL A 29 0.97 4.28 -16.77
CA VAL A 29 1.11 5.62 -16.17
C VAL A 29 -0.18 6.42 -16.27
N VAL A 30 -0.42 7.29 -15.30
CA VAL A 30 -1.47 8.33 -15.36
C VAL A 30 -0.93 9.60 -14.70
N LEU A 31 -0.98 10.72 -15.42
CA LEU A 31 -0.72 12.06 -14.92
C LEU A 31 -2.00 12.88 -15.03
N PHE A 32 -2.45 13.47 -13.92
CA PHE A 32 -3.69 14.24 -13.89
C PHE A 32 -3.63 15.44 -12.96
N ASP A 33 -4.49 16.42 -13.23
CA ASP A 33 -4.78 17.54 -12.34
C ASP A 33 -5.80 17.11 -11.29
N LEU A 34 -5.44 17.24 -10.01
CA LEU A 34 -6.26 16.73 -8.91
C LEU A 34 -7.61 17.45 -8.78
N LYS A 35 -7.65 18.76 -9.06
CA LYS A 35 -8.83 19.59 -8.83
C LYS A 35 -9.89 19.36 -9.92
N SER A 36 -9.48 19.36 -11.18
CA SER A 36 -10.41 19.16 -12.30
C SER A 36 -10.62 17.69 -12.66
N GLY A 37 -9.70 16.81 -12.26
CA GLY A 37 -9.63 15.43 -12.75
C GLY A 37 -9.16 15.33 -14.21
N SER A 38 -8.71 16.42 -14.83
CA SER A 38 -8.19 16.45 -16.21
C SER A 38 -6.98 15.53 -16.32
N ILE A 39 -7.01 14.58 -17.26
CA ILE A 39 -5.86 13.71 -17.52
C ILE A 39 -4.94 14.43 -18.50
N LEU A 40 -3.68 14.63 -18.12
CA LEU A 40 -2.66 15.26 -18.98
C LEU A 40 -1.92 14.21 -19.80
N GLU A 41 -1.66 13.05 -19.22
CA GLU A 41 -1.02 11.92 -19.89
C GLU A 41 -1.54 10.61 -19.30
N HIS A 42 -1.73 9.59 -20.14
CA HIS A 42 -2.01 8.25 -19.67
C HIS A 42 -1.51 7.19 -20.64
N GLN A 43 -1.10 6.05 -20.10
CA GLN A 43 -0.76 4.85 -20.84
C GLN A 43 -1.24 3.63 -20.05
N ASP A 44 -1.85 2.67 -20.76
CA ASP A 44 -2.34 1.41 -20.17
C ASP A 44 -3.09 1.61 -18.84
N ALA A 45 -3.89 2.67 -18.76
CA ALA A 45 -4.47 3.17 -17.50
C ALA A 45 -5.38 2.14 -16.80
N PHE A 46 -5.95 1.21 -17.57
CA PHE A 46 -6.84 0.14 -17.10
C PHE A 46 -6.16 -1.23 -17.04
N LYS A 47 -4.85 -1.31 -17.34
CA LYS A 47 -4.09 -2.55 -17.22
C LYS A 47 -4.00 -2.93 -15.77
N ARG A 48 -4.43 -4.15 -15.44
CA ARG A 48 -4.28 -4.71 -14.09
C ARG A 48 -2.81 -4.80 -13.73
N TRP A 49 -2.53 -4.56 -12.46
CA TRP A 49 -1.19 -4.53 -11.90
C TRP A 49 -1.22 -4.98 -10.44
N TYR A 50 -0.15 -5.61 -9.97
CA TYR A 50 -0.01 -5.92 -8.55
C TYR A 50 0.30 -4.63 -7.77
N PRO A 51 -0.56 -4.18 -6.83
CA PRO A 51 -0.45 -2.86 -6.21
C PRO A 51 0.80 -2.71 -5.33
N ALA A 52 1.33 -3.80 -4.80
CA ALA A 52 2.31 -3.77 -3.72
C ALA A 52 1.84 -2.85 -2.57
N SER A 53 2.77 -2.18 -1.89
CA SER A 53 2.43 -1.25 -0.79
C SER A 53 1.57 -0.04 -1.18
N LEU A 54 1.21 0.17 -2.45
CA LEU A 54 0.20 1.16 -2.80
C LEU A 54 -1.18 0.82 -2.20
N SER A 55 -1.47 -0.45 -1.92
CA SER A 55 -2.68 -0.88 -1.21
C SER A 55 -2.88 -0.20 0.14
N LYS A 56 -1.78 0.23 0.79
CA LYS A 56 -1.84 0.93 2.08
C LYS A 56 -2.55 2.29 1.99
N LEU A 57 -2.70 2.87 0.79
CA LEU A 57 -3.57 4.03 0.58
C LEU A 57 -5.05 3.68 0.82
N MET A 58 -5.50 2.50 0.38
CA MET A 58 -6.85 2.03 0.65
C MET A 58 -7.01 1.68 2.14
N THR A 59 -5.99 1.08 2.76
CA THR A 59 -5.98 0.85 4.22
C THR A 59 -6.11 2.16 5.00
N ALA A 60 -5.40 3.21 4.59
CA ALA A 60 -5.54 4.54 5.18
C ALA A 60 -6.95 5.12 4.93
N TYR A 61 -7.48 5.00 3.71
CA TYR A 61 -8.83 5.46 3.37
C TYR A 61 -9.91 4.80 4.25
N VAL A 62 -9.87 3.48 4.39
CA VAL A 62 -10.80 2.73 5.26
C VAL A 62 -10.63 3.16 6.73
N ALA A 63 -9.41 3.35 7.21
CA ALA A 63 -9.17 3.84 8.57
C ALA A 63 -9.71 5.26 8.79
N PHE A 64 -9.56 6.16 7.80
CA PHE A 64 -10.12 7.51 7.87
C PHE A 64 -11.64 7.51 7.87
N ARG A 65 -12.27 6.64 7.07
CA ARG A 65 -13.72 6.41 7.10
C ARG A 65 -14.18 5.92 8.47
N ALA A 66 -13.45 4.98 9.07
CA ALA A 66 -13.75 4.48 10.42
C ALA A 66 -13.62 5.58 11.49
N ILE A 67 -12.63 6.48 11.36
CA ILE A 67 -12.51 7.66 12.23
C ILE A 67 -13.69 8.62 12.03
N GLN A 68 -14.04 8.94 10.78
CA GLN A 68 -15.16 9.81 10.46
C GLN A 68 -16.50 9.25 10.97
N ALA A 69 -16.67 7.93 10.94
CA ALA A 69 -17.84 7.23 11.45
C ALA A 69 -17.86 7.09 13.00
N GLY A 70 -16.81 7.51 13.69
CA GLY A 70 -16.69 7.37 15.15
C GLY A 70 -16.45 5.93 15.63
N GLU A 71 -16.08 5.01 14.75
CA GLU A 71 -15.72 3.63 15.12
C GLU A 71 -14.42 3.57 15.92
N VAL A 72 -13.49 4.47 15.59
CA VAL A 72 -12.17 4.65 16.23
C VAL A 72 -11.80 6.15 16.22
N ALA A 73 -10.78 6.54 16.95
CA ALA A 73 -10.17 7.85 16.91
C ALA A 73 -8.64 7.74 16.76
N LEU A 74 -7.97 8.87 16.51
CA LEU A 74 -6.52 8.91 16.32
C LEU A 74 -5.72 8.40 17.52
N ASP A 75 -6.26 8.51 18.72
CA ASP A 75 -5.70 8.01 19.96
C ASP A 75 -6.21 6.62 20.37
N SER A 76 -7.02 5.97 19.52
CA SER A 76 -7.45 4.57 19.73
C SER A 76 -6.24 3.62 19.78
N PRO A 77 -6.31 2.58 20.63
CA PRO A 77 -5.28 1.56 20.72
C PRO A 77 -5.28 0.65 19.48
N ILE A 78 -4.10 0.47 18.88
CA ILE A 78 -3.82 -0.54 17.88
C ILE A 78 -2.82 -1.53 18.46
N LYS A 79 -3.27 -2.78 18.62
CA LYS A 79 -2.46 -3.87 19.16
C LYS A 79 -1.75 -4.62 18.03
N VAL A 80 -0.45 -4.81 18.18
CA VAL A 80 0.35 -5.69 17.32
C VAL A 80 -0.02 -7.12 17.65
N THR A 81 -0.56 -7.86 16.69
CA THR A 81 -0.92 -9.27 16.88
C THR A 81 0.28 -10.18 16.59
N LYS A 82 0.15 -11.47 16.88
CA LYS A 82 1.17 -12.46 16.47
C LYS A 82 1.28 -12.54 14.95
N HIS A 83 0.14 -12.50 14.26
CA HIS A 83 0.07 -12.55 12.81
C HIS A 83 0.71 -11.29 12.19
N SER A 84 0.30 -10.11 12.65
CA SER A 84 0.83 -8.84 12.13
C SER A 84 2.35 -8.72 12.35
N ALA A 85 2.89 -9.13 13.51
CA ALA A 85 4.33 -9.11 13.74
C ALA A 85 5.12 -10.11 12.85
N GLY A 86 4.44 -11.17 12.42
CA GLY A 86 4.98 -12.23 11.55
C GLY A 86 5.17 -11.80 10.10
N GLU A 87 4.58 -10.68 9.68
CA GLU A 87 4.68 -10.19 8.31
C GLU A 87 6.14 -9.94 7.88
N PRO A 88 6.48 -10.17 6.59
CA PRO A 88 7.80 -9.89 6.05
C PRO A 88 8.09 -8.38 5.99
N PRO A 89 9.37 -7.96 6.00
CA PRO A 89 9.75 -6.56 5.83
C PRO A 89 9.24 -5.96 4.49
N SER A 90 9.06 -4.64 4.36
CA SER A 90 9.30 -3.55 5.32
C SER A 90 8.42 -3.63 6.57
N LYS A 91 8.99 -3.48 7.77
CA LYS A 91 8.25 -3.54 9.04
C LYS A 91 8.89 -2.71 10.16
N MET A 92 8.13 -2.41 11.21
CA MET A 92 8.63 -1.75 12.42
C MET A 92 9.28 -2.72 13.40
N GLY A 93 8.78 -3.97 13.43
CA GLY A 93 9.36 -5.05 14.24
C GLY A 93 9.02 -4.96 15.73
N PHE A 94 7.88 -4.37 16.08
CA PHE A 94 7.38 -4.39 17.45
C PHE A 94 6.94 -5.79 17.87
N LYS A 95 7.05 -6.10 19.16
CA LYS A 95 6.68 -7.42 19.69
C LYS A 95 5.15 -7.61 19.69
N PRO A 96 4.64 -8.82 19.47
CA PRO A 96 3.23 -9.12 19.70
C PRO A 96 2.76 -8.67 21.09
N GLY A 97 1.55 -8.10 21.17
CA GLY A 97 0.98 -7.52 22.38
C GLY A 97 1.36 -6.05 22.61
N SER A 98 2.32 -5.50 21.87
CA SER A 98 2.61 -4.06 21.91
C SER A 98 1.40 -3.25 21.45
N VAL A 99 1.15 -2.11 22.09
CA VAL A 99 0.05 -1.21 21.74
C VAL A 99 0.61 0.16 21.34
N MET A 100 0.01 0.77 20.33
CA MET A 100 0.31 2.13 19.87
C MET A 100 -0.99 2.89 19.56
N ARG A 101 -0.90 4.22 19.46
CA ARG A 101 -1.99 5.03 18.92
C ARG A 101 -2.20 4.78 17.43
N LEU A 102 -3.45 4.80 16.97
CA LEU A 102 -3.79 4.73 15.54
C LEU A 102 -3.06 5.81 14.72
N ASP A 103 -2.90 7.02 15.27
CA ASP A 103 -2.10 8.09 14.69
C ASP A 103 -0.66 7.68 14.34
N ASN A 104 0.04 7.07 15.31
CA ASN A 104 1.39 6.57 15.10
C ASN A 104 1.40 5.42 14.09
N ALA A 105 0.42 4.51 14.18
CA ALA A 105 0.28 3.38 13.26
C ALA A 105 0.16 3.85 11.80
N LEU A 106 -0.73 4.82 11.54
CA LEU A 106 -0.94 5.37 10.20
C LEU A 106 0.30 6.10 9.68
N LYS A 107 0.99 6.90 10.51
CA LYS A 107 2.27 7.52 10.12
C LYS A 107 3.35 6.50 9.78
N MET A 108 3.52 5.45 10.61
CA MET A 108 4.48 4.37 10.35
C MET A 108 4.15 3.60 9.06
N MET A 109 2.86 3.33 8.82
CA MET A 109 2.38 2.69 7.61
C MET A 109 2.61 3.55 6.36
N LEU A 110 2.35 4.85 6.41
CA LEU A 110 2.46 5.73 5.24
C LEU A 110 3.92 6.06 4.90
N VAL A 111 4.75 6.33 5.91
CA VAL A 111 6.14 6.81 5.71
C VAL A 111 7.12 5.65 5.54
N LYS A 112 7.10 4.66 6.46
CA LYS A 112 8.01 3.49 6.41
C LYS A 112 7.42 2.31 5.62
N SER A 113 6.18 2.41 5.16
CA SER A 113 5.50 1.33 4.44
C SER A 113 5.43 0.03 5.25
N ALA A 114 5.30 0.13 6.57
CA ALA A 114 5.41 -1.01 7.48
C ALA A 114 4.24 -2.00 7.32
N ASN A 115 4.54 -3.23 6.90
CA ASN A 115 3.59 -4.31 6.65
C ASN A 115 2.93 -4.82 7.93
N ASP A 116 3.73 -4.98 8.99
CA ASP A 116 3.26 -5.38 10.32
C ASP A 116 2.25 -4.40 10.90
N ILE A 117 2.48 -3.11 10.68
CA ILE A 117 1.57 -2.05 11.14
C ILE A 117 0.30 -1.99 10.29
N ALA A 118 0.42 -2.13 8.96
CA ALA A 118 -0.75 -2.17 8.09
C ALA A 118 -1.66 -3.38 8.41
N MET A 119 -1.07 -4.55 8.67
CA MET A 119 -1.81 -5.73 9.11
C MET A 119 -2.46 -5.50 10.49
N ALA A 120 -1.73 -4.93 11.44
CA ALA A 120 -2.29 -4.61 12.75
C ALA A 120 -3.47 -3.64 12.65
N VAL A 121 -3.37 -2.57 11.84
CA VAL A 121 -4.49 -1.65 11.59
C VAL A 121 -5.67 -2.40 10.99
N GLY A 122 -5.44 -3.25 9.99
CA GLY A 122 -6.48 -4.05 9.35
C GLY A 122 -7.21 -4.97 10.33
N GLU A 123 -6.47 -5.74 11.13
CA GLU A 123 -7.04 -6.65 12.13
C GLU A 123 -7.77 -5.92 13.26
N ASN A 124 -7.23 -4.80 13.75
CA ASN A 124 -7.86 -4.06 14.85
C ASN A 124 -9.14 -3.34 14.37
N ILE A 125 -9.18 -2.81 13.15
CA ILE A 125 -10.36 -2.08 12.63
C ILE A 125 -11.39 -3.04 12.00
N GLY A 126 -10.93 -4.07 11.32
CA GLY A 126 -11.78 -5.03 10.59
C GLY A 126 -12.09 -6.32 11.34
N GLY A 127 -11.41 -6.62 12.45
CA GLY A 127 -11.56 -7.89 13.19
C GLY A 127 -10.73 -9.03 12.65
N SER A 128 -10.49 -9.06 11.35
CA SER A 128 -9.58 -10.00 10.70
C SER A 128 -9.05 -9.40 9.39
N GLN A 129 -8.01 -10.00 8.83
CA GLN A 129 -7.54 -9.63 7.49
C GLN A 129 -8.66 -9.72 6.45
N ALA A 130 -9.43 -10.81 6.45
CA ALA A 130 -10.50 -11.04 5.47
C ALA A 130 -11.60 -9.99 5.57
N ALA A 131 -12.12 -9.75 6.79
CA ALA A 131 -13.16 -8.75 7.00
C ALA A 131 -12.66 -7.32 6.70
N PHE A 132 -11.38 -7.02 6.94
CA PHE A 132 -10.82 -5.74 6.50
C PHE A 132 -10.68 -5.65 4.97
N ALA A 133 -10.27 -6.73 4.29
CA ALA A 133 -10.23 -6.78 2.83
C ALA A 133 -11.62 -6.58 2.22
N ASP A 134 -12.68 -7.14 2.83
CA ASP A 134 -14.07 -6.88 2.42
C ASP A 134 -14.42 -5.39 2.52
N ARG A 135 -14.02 -4.71 3.60
CA ARG A 135 -14.18 -3.24 3.72
C ARG A 135 -13.40 -2.48 2.64
N MET A 136 -12.16 -2.89 2.35
CA MET A 136 -11.34 -2.29 1.29
C MET A 136 -12.01 -2.44 -0.08
N ASN A 137 -12.57 -3.62 -0.38
CA ASN A 137 -13.25 -3.90 -1.63
C ASN A 137 -14.61 -3.19 -1.73
N ALA A 138 -15.34 -3.05 -0.63
CA ALA A 138 -16.57 -2.26 -0.57
C ALA A 138 -16.30 -0.77 -0.88
N GLU A 139 -15.24 -0.19 -0.31
CA GLU A 139 -14.83 1.18 -0.64
C GLU A 139 -14.30 1.30 -2.08
N ALA A 140 -13.53 0.32 -2.58
CA ALA A 140 -13.11 0.28 -3.98
C ALA A 140 -14.31 0.30 -4.93
N ALA A 141 -15.33 -0.53 -4.67
CA ALA A 141 -16.56 -0.56 -5.45
C ALA A 141 -17.32 0.79 -5.37
N ARG A 142 -17.46 1.36 -4.17
CA ARG A 142 -18.14 2.65 -3.97
C ARG A 142 -17.45 3.81 -4.72
N LEU A 143 -16.12 3.78 -4.78
CA LEU A 143 -15.31 4.76 -5.51
C LEU A 143 -15.28 4.50 -7.04
N GLY A 144 -15.81 3.37 -7.50
CA GLY A 144 -15.80 3.00 -8.92
C GLY A 144 -14.45 2.49 -9.41
N MET A 145 -13.65 1.87 -8.52
CA MET A 145 -12.37 1.23 -8.83
C MET A 145 -12.58 -0.17 -9.44
N VAL A 146 -13.13 -0.22 -10.65
CA VAL A 146 -13.62 -1.46 -11.30
C VAL A 146 -12.53 -2.46 -11.70
N GLY A 147 -11.28 -2.03 -11.74
CA GLY A 147 -10.12 -2.86 -12.02
C GLY A 147 -9.30 -3.19 -10.78
N THR A 148 -9.90 -3.13 -9.58
CA THR A 148 -9.20 -3.34 -8.30
C THR A 148 -9.86 -4.42 -7.45
N HIS A 149 -9.02 -5.27 -6.83
CA HIS A 149 -9.39 -6.20 -5.79
C HIS A 149 -8.27 -6.29 -4.74
N PHE A 150 -8.61 -6.21 -3.46
CA PHE A 150 -7.71 -6.31 -2.33
C PHE A 150 -7.96 -7.58 -1.53
N VAL A 151 -6.90 -8.21 -1.05
CA VAL A 151 -6.98 -9.41 -0.18
C VAL A 151 -6.27 -9.22 1.16
N ASN A 152 -5.47 -8.16 1.29
CA ASN A 152 -4.73 -7.82 2.50
C ASN A 152 -4.53 -6.29 2.63
N PRO A 153 -4.34 -5.78 3.86
CA PRO A 153 -4.16 -4.34 4.12
C PRO A 153 -2.75 -3.83 3.79
N ASN A 154 -1.78 -4.72 3.57
CA ASN A 154 -0.37 -4.33 3.46
C ASN A 154 0.13 -4.31 2.00
N GLY A 155 -0.56 -4.95 1.07
CA GLY A 155 -0.13 -5.02 -0.33
C GLY A 155 0.84 -6.15 -0.64
N LEU A 156 1.07 -7.11 0.27
CA LEU A 156 1.87 -8.28 -0.02
C LEU A 156 1.26 -9.10 -1.17
N TYR A 157 2.12 -9.78 -1.90
CA TYR A 157 1.73 -10.43 -3.15
C TYR A 157 0.65 -11.48 -2.94
N SER A 158 -0.37 -11.42 -3.79
CA SER A 158 -1.34 -12.48 -4.05
C SER A 158 -1.77 -12.36 -5.51
N PRO A 159 -1.96 -13.47 -6.25
CA PRO A 159 -2.46 -13.42 -7.62
C PRO A 159 -3.88 -12.82 -7.71
N GLU A 160 -4.65 -12.89 -6.63
CA GLU A 160 -6.01 -12.32 -6.57
C GLU A 160 -6.00 -10.82 -6.30
N GLN A 161 -4.87 -10.24 -5.86
CA GLN A 161 -4.78 -8.83 -5.52
C GLN A 161 -4.26 -7.99 -6.69
N TYR A 162 -5.09 -7.11 -7.24
CA TYR A 162 -4.73 -6.28 -8.38
C TYR A 162 -5.38 -4.89 -8.29
N THR A 163 -4.83 -3.94 -9.04
CA THR A 163 -5.37 -2.59 -9.22
C THR A 163 -5.04 -2.10 -10.63
N THR A 164 -5.50 -0.91 -10.99
CA THR A 164 -5.07 -0.20 -12.21
C THR A 164 -4.46 1.17 -11.88
N ALA A 165 -3.73 1.77 -12.81
CA ALA A 165 -3.20 3.12 -12.63
C ALA A 165 -4.34 4.16 -12.51
N ARG A 166 -5.42 3.98 -13.29
CA ARG A 166 -6.64 4.80 -13.18
C ARG A 166 -7.30 4.68 -11.82
N ASP A 167 -7.46 3.47 -11.30
CA ASP A 167 -8.16 3.27 -10.02
C ASP A 167 -7.35 3.82 -8.84
N LEU A 168 -6.02 3.73 -8.91
CA LEU A 168 -5.14 4.41 -7.96
C LEU A 168 -5.29 5.95 -8.02
N ALA A 169 -5.44 6.52 -9.22
CA ALA A 169 -5.71 7.95 -9.39
C ALA A 169 -7.07 8.37 -8.78
N VAL A 170 -8.09 7.51 -8.92
CA VAL A 170 -9.40 7.70 -8.27
C VAL A 170 -9.26 7.66 -6.74
N LEU A 171 -8.55 6.67 -6.19
CA LEU A 171 -8.32 6.56 -4.76
C LEU A 171 -7.58 7.78 -4.19
N VAL A 172 -6.57 8.29 -4.90
CA VAL A 172 -5.86 9.52 -4.52
C VAL A 172 -6.80 10.72 -4.50
N THR A 173 -7.64 10.85 -5.52
CA THR A 173 -8.64 11.92 -5.60
C THR A 173 -9.59 11.87 -4.41
N ALA A 174 -10.10 10.67 -4.07
CA ALA A 174 -10.96 10.47 -2.91
C ALA A 174 -10.24 10.79 -1.59
N LEU A 175 -9.01 10.31 -1.38
CA LEU A 175 -8.21 10.62 -0.19
C LEU A 175 -8.02 12.12 0.02
N ARG A 176 -7.69 12.85 -1.05
CA ARG A 176 -7.42 14.29 -1.00
C ARG A 176 -8.68 15.13 -0.80
N ASN A 177 -9.81 14.71 -1.38
CA ASN A 177 -11.07 15.44 -1.29
C ASN A 177 -11.83 15.14 0.01
N ASP A 178 -11.90 13.88 0.41
CA ASP A 178 -12.70 13.44 1.56
C ASP A 178 -11.95 13.68 2.88
N PHE A 179 -10.62 13.64 2.85
CA PHE A 179 -9.78 13.73 4.05
C PHE A 179 -8.60 14.70 3.93
N PRO A 180 -8.83 15.97 3.54
CA PRO A 180 -7.76 16.96 3.38
C PRO A 180 -6.97 17.21 4.67
N GLN A 181 -7.58 17.00 5.84
CA GLN A 181 -6.94 17.15 7.15
C GLN A 181 -5.74 16.20 7.36
N TYR A 182 -5.66 15.09 6.62
CA TYR A 182 -4.54 14.15 6.70
C TYR A 182 -3.50 14.37 5.59
N ALA A 183 -3.68 15.36 4.70
CA ALA A 183 -2.72 15.68 3.66
C ALA A 183 -1.27 15.87 4.17
N PRO A 184 -1.02 16.52 5.33
CA PRO A 184 0.34 16.68 5.86
C PRO A 184 1.08 15.39 6.18
N TRP A 185 0.39 14.25 6.31
CA TRP A 185 1.04 12.98 6.62
C TRP A 185 1.77 12.38 5.43
N PHE A 186 1.33 12.71 4.21
CA PHE A 186 1.96 12.25 2.97
C PHE A 186 3.24 13.02 2.63
N SER A 187 3.47 14.17 3.28
CA SER A 187 4.66 15.01 3.14
C SER A 187 5.68 14.84 4.27
N ILE A 188 5.48 13.88 5.19
CA ILE A 188 6.44 13.61 6.27
C ILE A 188 7.77 13.12 5.68
N GLU A 189 8.88 13.79 5.99
CA GLU A 189 10.21 13.49 5.43
C GLU A 189 10.87 12.25 6.08
N GLY A 190 10.53 11.96 7.34
CA GLY A 190 10.95 10.76 8.03
C GLY A 190 10.34 10.62 9.41
N LEU A 191 10.61 9.49 10.06
CA LEU A 191 10.13 9.17 11.40
C LEU A 191 11.29 9.01 12.38
N ALA A 192 11.05 9.37 13.63
CA ALA A 192 11.92 9.06 14.74
C ALA A 192 11.26 8.03 15.66
N VAL A 193 11.90 6.87 15.83
CA VAL A 193 11.48 5.81 16.76
C VAL A 193 12.54 5.66 17.83
N GLY A 194 12.33 6.33 18.98
CA GLY A 194 13.40 6.52 19.95
C GLY A 194 14.59 7.23 19.32
N LYS A 195 15.77 6.59 19.30
CA LYS A 195 16.99 7.13 18.68
C LYS A 195 17.13 6.79 17.18
N LYS A 196 16.24 5.97 16.61
CA LYS A 196 16.34 5.53 15.21
C LYS A 196 15.63 6.51 14.29
N ALA A 197 16.33 7.01 13.29
CA ALA A 197 15.76 7.76 12.18
C ALA A 197 15.37 6.79 11.05
N LEU A 198 14.14 6.92 10.55
CA LEU A 198 13.61 6.13 9.45
C LEU A 198 13.20 7.09 8.33
N PRO A 199 13.92 7.14 7.20
CA PRO A 199 13.58 8.03 6.10
C PRO A 199 12.29 7.59 5.41
N ASN A 200 11.59 8.54 4.78
CA ASN A 200 10.50 8.23 3.86
C ASN A 200 11.05 7.55 2.59
N TYR A 201 10.38 6.51 2.10
CA TYR A 201 10.73 5.84 0.84
C TYR A 201 10.37 6.65 -0.40
N ASN A 202 9.44 7.60 -0.29
CA ASN A 202 9.13 8.52 -1.37
C ASN A 202 10.28 9.52 -1.56
N LEU A 203 11.09 9.28 -2.58
CA LEU A 203 12.26 10.09 -2.88
C LEU A 203 11.89 11.52 -3.35
N LEU A 204 10.66 11.82 -3.74
CA LEU A 204 10.27 13.19 -4.09
C LEU A 204 10.13 14.10 -2.85
N ILE A 205 9.76 13.55 -1.70
CA ILE A 205 9.50 14.34 -0.48
C ILE A 205 10.81 15.01 -0.02
N GLY A 206 10.76 16.33 0.13
CA GLY A 206 11.91 17.17 0.46
C GLY A 206 12.95 17.32 -0.66
N ARG A 207 12.71 16.74 -1.85
CA ARG A 207 13.67 16.73 -2.97
C ARG A 207 13.11 17.30 -4.27
N TYR A 208 11.81 17.20 -4.51
CA TYR A 208 11.16 17.73 -5.70
C TYR A 208 10.32 18.98 -5.34
N PRO A 209 10.42 20.10 -6.07
CA PRO A 209 9.73 21.33 -5.72
C PRO A 209 8.22 21.17 -5.65
N GLY A 210 7.64 21.44 -4.48
CA GLY A 210 6.21 21.32 -4.21
C GLY A 210 5.73 19.91 -3.88
N ALA A 211 6.61 18.91 -3.76
CA ALA A 211 6.20 17.54 -3.47
C ALA A 211 5.47 17.41 -2.14
N ASP A 212 4.29 16.78 -2.19
CA ASP A 212 3.37 16.67 -1.05
C ASP A 212 2.74 15.27 -0.93
N GLY A 213 3.30 14.27 -1.63
CA GLY A 213 2.88 12.89 -1.52
C GLY A 213 3.36 11.96 -2.65
N MET A 214 2.85 10.73 -2.71
CA MET A 214 2.02 10.09 -1.69
C MET A 214 2.60 8.76 -1.22
N LYS A 215 2.78 7.79 -2.12
CA LYS A 215 3.12 6.42 -1.70
C LYS A 215 3.94 5.68 -2.74
N THR A 216 4.89 4.88 -2.27
CA THR A 216 5.65 3.92 -3.06
C THR A 216 5.17 2.48 -2.84
N GLY A 217 5.47 1.59 -3.79
CA GLY A 217 5.24 0.16 -3.62
C GLY A 217 6.27 -0.69 -4.37
N PHE A 218 6.60 -1.84 -3.81
CA PHE A 218 7.45 -2.84 -4.44
C PHE A 218 7.09 -4.23 -3.94
N VAL A 219 6.83 -5.13 -4.89
CA VAL A 219 7.04 -6.57 -4.78
C VAL A 219 7.68 -7.03 -6.08
N CYS A 220 8.34 -8.19 -6.09
CA CYS A 220 8.99 -8.73 -7.28
C CYS A 220 8.08 -8.71 -8.51
N SER A 221 6.83 -9.16 -8.34
CA SER A 221 5.85 -9.24 -9.43
C SER A 221 5.32 -7.89 -9.90
N SER A 222 5.47 -6.81 -9.12
CA SER A 222 4.98 -5.48 -9.52
C SER A 222 6.04 -4.57 -10.09
N GLY A 223 7.32 -4.90 -9.92
CA GLY A 223 8.39 -3.91 -10.02
C GLY A 223 8.23 -2.78 -9.00
N PHE A 224 8.87 -1.64 -9.27
CA PHE A 224 8.88 -0.46 -8.41
C PHE A 224 7.77 0.51 -8.83
N ASN A 225 6.77 0.69 -7.97
CA ASN A 225 5.62 1.55 -8.21
C ASN A 225 5.72 2.85 -7.40
N MET A 226 5.08 3.90 -7.91
CA MET A 226 5.03 5.21 -7.29
C MET A 226 3.73 5.94 -7.60
N ILE A 227 3.17 6.59 -6.58
CA ILE A 227 2.21 7.68 -6.71
C ILE A 227 2.90 8.91 -6.13
N GLY A 228 3.33 9.82 -7.00
CA GLY A 228 3.93 11.10 -6.63
C GLY A 228 2.93 12.23 -6.81
N SER A 229 2.93 13.20 -5.91
CA SER A 229 2.12 14.41 -6.06
C SER A 229 2.92 15.65 -5.69
N ALA A 230 2.58 16.77 -6.33
CA ALA A 230 3.17 18.06 -6.03
C ALA A 230 2.16 19.19 -6.25
N THR A 231 2.31 20.26 -5.48
CA THR A 231 1.53 21.49 -5.60
C THR A 231 2.43 22.68 -5.91
N ARG A 232 2.15 23.40 -7.00
CA ARG A 232 2.85 24.63 -7.40
C ARG A 232 1.81 25.68 -7.79
N ASN A 233 1.93 26.90 -7.24
CA ASN A 233 1.03 28.02 -7.55
C ASN A 233 -0.47 27.68 -7.42
N GLY A 234 -0.84 26.87 -6.42
CA GLY A 234 -2.22 26.46 -6.17
C GLY A 234 -2.76 25.34 -7.08
N ARG A 235 -1.94 24.81 -8.00
CA ARG A 235 -2.28 23.65 -8.84
C ARG A 235 -1.59 22.40 -8.30
N THR A 236 -2.36 21.33 -8.12
CA THR A 236 -1.85 20.03 -7.64
C THR A 236 -1.91 19.00 -8.76
N LEU A 237 -0.77 18.42 -9.08
CA LEU A 237 -0.64 17.32 -10.04
C LEU A 237 -0.29 16.03 -9.33
N VAL A 238 -0.76 14.92 -9.90
CA VAL A 238 -0.50 13.57 -9.39
C VAL A 238 -0.04 12.69 -10.55
N ALA A 239 1.08 12.01 -10.36
CA ALA A 239 1.66 11.03 -11.28
C ALA A 239 1.60 9.63 -10.65
N VAL A 240 0.87 8.72 -11.28
CA VAL A 240 0.85 7.29 -11.00
C VAL A 240 1.79 6.60 -11.99
N VAL A 241 2.81 5.91 -11.50
CA VAL A 241 3.83 5.21 -12.29
C VAL A 241 3.98 3.79 -11.76
N LEU A 242 3.73 2.78 -12.59
CA LEU A 242 3.80 1.38 -12.21
C LEU A 242 4.94 0.66 -12.94
N GLY A 243 5.55 -0.34 -12.31
CA GLY A 243 6.46 -1.27 -12.99
C GLY A 243 7.87 -0.78 -13.30
N GLU A 244 8.38 0.23 -12.60
CA GLU A 244 9.75 0.67 -12.81
C GLU A 244 10.79 -0.33 -12.27
N LYS A 245 12.05 -0.20 -12.71
CA LYS A 245 13.10 -1.20 -12.44
C LYS A 245 13.88 -0.97 -11.15
N SER A 246 13.80 0.22 -10.56
CA SER A 246 14.46 0.52 -9.29
C SER A 246 13.71 1.60 -8.50
N ALA A 247 14.04 1.74 -7.21
CA ALA A 247 13.52 2.81 -6.37
C ALA A 247 13.87 4.22 -6.90
N VAL A 248 15.01 4.34 -7.58
CA VAL A 248 15.45 5.60 -8.21
C VAL A 248 14.68 5.85 -9.51
N SER A 249 14.55 4.86 -10.40
CA SER A 249 13.91 5.06 -11.70
C SER A 249 12.42 5.38 -11.56
N ARG A 250 11.71 4.81 -10.58
CA ARG A 250 10.32 5.23 -10.26
C ARG A 250 10.18 6.70 -9.86
N ALA A 251 11.15 7.21 -9.10
CA ALA A 251 11.13 8.59 -8.64
C ALA A 251 11.48 9.55 -9.78
N GLU A 252 12.44 9.19 -10.64
CA GLU A 252 12.78 9.95 -11.83
C GLU A 252 11.63 10.00 -12.85
N ALA A 253 10.97 8.86 -13.09
CA ALA A 253 9.80 8.79 -13.97
C ALA A 253 8.64 9.67 -13.45
N ALA A 254 8.34 9.59 -12.15
CA ALA A 254 7.31 10.44 -11.54
C ALA A 254 7.69 11.94 -11.58
N ALA A 255 8.93 12.29 -11.27
CA ALA A 255 9.39 13.68 -11.31
C ALA A 255 9.32 14.27 -12.73
N LYS A 256 9.70 13.48 -13.75
CA LYS A 256 9.63 13.89 -15.15
C LYS A 256 8.18 14.18 -15.56
N LEU A 257 7.24 13.27 -15.25
CA LEU A 257 5.83 13.46 -15.56
C LEU A 257 5.25 14.70 -14.86
N LEU A 258 5.58 14.92 -13.58
CA LEU A 258 5.11 16.09 -12.85
C LEU A 258 5.64 17.39 -13.47
N ASP A 259 6.92 17.47 -13.84
CA ASP A 259 7.48 18.67 -14.48
C ASP A 259 6.83 18.93 -15.84
N GLN A 260 6.69 17.91 -16.70
CA GLN A 260 5.97 18.02 -17.97
C GLN A 260 4.52 18.50 -17.77
N GLY A 261 3.86 18.01 -16.72
CA GLY A 261 2.49 18.39 -16.39
C GLY A 261 2.35 19.85 -15.94
N PHE A 262 3.32 20.38 -15.19
CA PHE A 262 3.30 21.78 -14.76
C PHE A 262 3.51 22.75 -15.93
N ASP A 263 4.23 22.33 -16.97
CA ASP A 263 4.40 23.09 -18.22
C ASP A 263 3.19 22.99 -19.16
N THR A 264 2.24 22.08 -18.87
CA THR A 264 1.04 21.83 -19.68
C THR A 264 -0.19 22.47 -19.05
N PRO A 265 -1.00 23.28 -19.78
CA PRO A 265 -2.27 23.82 -19.28
C PRO A 265 -3.22 22.72 -18.80
N ALA A 266 -4.15 23.06 -17.90
CA ALA A 266 -5.12 22.08 -17.35
C ALA A 266 -6.24 21.67 -18.34
N GLU A 267 -6.19 22.15 -19.58
CA GLU A 267 -7.14 21.83 -20.63
C GLU A 267 -6.82 20.45 -21.22
N SER A 268 -7.70 19.49 -20.94
CA SER A 268 -7.64 18.14 -21.51
C SER A 268 -8.97 17.79 -22.15
N SER A 269 -8.92 16.94 -23.17
CA SER A 269 -10.11 16.37 -23.83
C SER A 269 -10.82 15.33 -22.97
N THR A 270 -10.23 14.88 -21.86
CA THR A 270 -10.81 13.84 -20.99
C THR A 270 -10.45 14.01 -19.50
N THR A 271 -11.24 13.38 -18.65
CA THR A 271 -11.06 13.35 -17.19
C THR A 271 -11.01 11.92 -16.67
N LEU A 272 -10.52 11.72 -15.44
CA LEU A 272 -10.52 10.41 -14.77
C LEU A 272 -11.90 9.75 -14.70
N ALA A 273 -12.96 10.57 -14.58
CA ALA A 273 -14.34 10.10 -14.54
C ALA A 273 -14.88 9.74 -15.93
N ALA A 274 -14.45 10.44 -16.98
CA ALA A 274 -14.92 10.24 -18.36
C ALA A 274 -14.08 9.23 -19.16
N LEU A 275 -12.87 8.90 -18.70
CA LEU A 275 -11.98 7.97 -19.38
C LEU A 275 -12.63 6.57 -19.50
N LYS A 276 -12.82 6.11 -20.74
CA LYS A 276 -13.38 4.78 -21.03
C LYS A 276 -12.29 3.70 -20.94
N PRO A 277 -12.61 2.50 -20.42
CA PRO A 277 -11.70 1.36 -20.43
C PRO A 277 -11.17 1.03 -21.83
N TYR A 278 -9.89 0.70 -21.92
CA TYR A 278 -9.22 0.29 -23.16
C TYR A 278 -8.07 -0.68 -22.87
N GLY A 279 -7.59 -1.38 -23.90
CA GLY A 279 -6.49 -2.34 -23.78
C GLY A 279 -6.87 -3.63 -23.04
N ASP A 280 -5.87 -4.34 -22.52
CA ASP A 280 -6.07 -5.52 -21.68
C ASP A 280 -6.37 -5.11 -20.23
N THR A 281 -7.59 -5.37 -19.80
CA THR A 281 -8.11 -5.00 -18.47
C THR A 281 -8.25 -6.18 -17.53
N LEU A 282 -7.80 -7.38 -17.94
CA LEU A 282 -8.05 -8.64 -17.22
C LEU A 282 -6.79 -9.26 -16.64
N SER A 283 -5.65 -9.08 -17.29
CA SER A 283 -4.42 -9.79 -16.90
C SER A 283 -3.44 -8.85 -16.20
N PRO A 284 -2.99 -9.12 -14.96
CA PRO A 284 -1.85 -8.40 -14.40
C PRO A 284 -0.55 -8.81 -15.11
N ASN A 285 0.35 -7.85 -15.33
CA ASN A 285 1.72 -8.18 -15.74
C ASN A 285 2.54 -8.58 -14.51
N ASP A 286 3.30 -9.67 -14.65
CA ASP A 286 4.20 -10.15 -13.60
C ASP A 286 5.67 -9.85 -13.98
N MET A 287 6.32 -9.01 -13.17
CA MET A 287 7.72 -8.61 -13.36
C MET A 287 8.72 -9.45 -12.56
N HIS A 288 8.29 -10.51 -11.88
CA HIS A 288 9.12 -11.26 -10.95
C HIS A 288 10.44 -11.74 -11.57
N ASP A 289 10.37 -12.22 -12.81
CA ASP A 289 11.53 -12.76 -13.53
C ASP A 289 12.51 -11.67 -13.99
N GLU A 290 12.01 -10.46 -14.23
CA GLU A 290 12.84 -9.31 -14.59
C GLU A 290 13.53 -8.69 -13.36
N ILE A 291 12.82 -8.70 -12.23
CA ILE A 291 13.23 -7.99 -11.02
C ILE A 291 14.01 -8.90 -10.06
N CYS A 292 13.42 -10.03 -9.64
CA CYS A 292 13.96 -10.81 -8.53
C CYS A 292 14.79 -12.03 -8.96
N LYS A 293 14.61 -12.55 -10.18
CA LYS A 293 15.51 -13.59 -10.71
C LYS A 293 16.83 -13.04 -11.24
N LYS A 294 16.84 -11.80 -11.76
CA LYS A 294 18.01 -11.23 -12.46
C LYS A 294 18.84 -10.26 -11.62
N LYS A 295 18.32 -9.74 -10.50
CA LYS A 295 19.01 -8.73 -9.68
C LYS A 295 19.50 -9.27 -8.34
N PRO A 296 20.60 -8.72 -7.78
CA PRO A 296 21.01 -8.98 -6.40
C PRO A 296 19.93 -8.61 -5.38
N LYS A 297 19.91 -9.27 -4.21
CA LYS A 297 18.89 -9.02 -3.16
C LYS A 297 18.94 -7.59 -2.61
N GLU A 298 20.12 -6.99 -2.62
CA GLU A 298 20.38 -5.63 -2.15
C GLU A 298 19.68 -4.59 -3.03
N GLU A 299 19.45 -4.91 -4.31
CA GLU A 299 18.70 -4.08 -5.26
C GLU A 299 17.18 -4.33 -5.22
N GLN A 300 16.73 -5.36 -4.50
CA GLN A 300 15.32 -5.74 -4.34
C GLN A 300 14.71 -5.10 -3.08
N SER A 301 14.97 -3.81 -2.87
CA SER A 301 14.57 -3.07 -1.67
C SER A 301 13.85 -1.78 -2.00
N GLU A 302 12.79 -1.48 -1.25
CA GLU A 302 12.15 -0.15 -1.25
C GLU A 302 13.10 0.96 -0.81
N ALA A 303 14.11 0.63 0.01
CA ALA A 303 15.15 1.56 0.38
C ALA A 303 16.08 1.79 -0.81
N ALA A 304 16.36 3.06 -1.10
CA ALA A 304 17.42 3.39 -2.04
C ALA A 304 18.75 2.79 -1.53
N PRO A 305 19.60 2.25 -2.43
CA PRO A 305 20.93 1.77 -2.04
C PRO A 305 21.71 2.84 -1.26
N GLU A 306 22.46 2.46 -0.22
CA GLU A 306 23.23 3.41 0.62
C GLU A 306 24.15 4.33 -0.20
N VAL A 307 24.66 3.85 -1.33
CA VAL A 307 25.49 4.64 -2.26
C VAL A 307 24.66 5.72 -2.97
N ALA A 308 23.44 5.39 -3.40
CA ALA A 308 22.51 6.35 -4.00
C ALA A 308 21.94 7.35 -2.98
N ALA A 309 21.91 6.98 -1.69
CA ALA A 309 21.51 7.88 -0.60
C ALA A 309 22.60 8.90 -0.21
N LYS A 310 23.87 8.60 -0.51
CA LYS A 310 25.01 9.52 -0.32
C LYS A 310 25.26 10.40 -1.54
N ASP A 311 24.90 9.93 -2.73
CA ASP A 311 24.96 10.70 -3.98
C ASP A 311 23.83 11.74 -4.05
N LYS A 312 24.13 12.94 -4.55
CA LYS A 312 23.11 13.90 -4.98
C LYS A 312 22.19 13.19 -6.00
N PRO A 313 20.86 13.39 -5.98
CA PRO A 313 20.00 12.88 -7.05
C PRO A 313 20.62 13.25 -8.41
N LYS A 314 20.92 12.27 -9.25
CA LYS A 314 21.46 12.50 -10.61
C LYS A 314 20.40 13.04 -11.58
N SER A 315 19.17 13.21 -11.07
CA SER A 315 18.03 13.73 -11.78
C SER A 315 18.06 15.26 -11.80
N PRO A 316 17.83 15.91 -12.95
CA PRO A 316 17.70 17.36 -13.04
C PRO A 316 16.48 17.90 -12.26
N TYR A 317 15.57 17.02 -11.82
CA TYR A 317 14.31 17.38 -11.19
C TYR A 317 14.36 17.37 -9.65
N GLN A 318 15.42 16.82 -9.06
CA GLN A 318 15.51 16.59 -7.61
C GLN A 318 16.74 17.24 -6.99
N VAL A 319 16.58 17.81 -5.80
CA VAL A 319 17.66 18.33 -4.96
C VAL A 319 17.98 17.36 -3.81
N LYS A 320 19.17 17.51 -3.21
CA LYS A 320 19.56 16.72 -2.05
C LYS A 320 18.76 17.13 -0.80
N LEU A 321 18.29 16.15 -0.03
CA LEU A 321 17.68 16.37 1.28
C LEU A 321 18.74 16.16 2.38
N ASP A 322 19.29 17.24 2.91
CA ASP A 322 20.41 17.20 3.86
C ASP A 322 19.95 16.99 5.32
N HIS A 323 18.83 17.59 5.72
CA HIS A 323 18.32 17.57 7.09
C HIS A 323 16.82 17.30 7.14
N PRO A 324 16.39 16.03 7.06
CA PRO A 324 14.96 15.70 7.09
C PRO A 324 14.36 16.01 8.46
N THR A 325 13.19 16.62 8.47
CA THR A 325 12.32 16.79 9.62
C THR A 325 11.71 15.45 10.00
N LEU A 326 12.05 14.96 11.19
CA LEU A 326 11.56 13.67 11.67
C LEU A 326 10.37 13.85 12.61
N ILE A 327 9.32 13.07 12.37
CA ILE A 327 8.16 13.00 13.25
C ILE A 327 8.31 11.84 14.23
N ALA A 328 8.23 12.14 15.52
CA ALA A 328 8.31 11.13 16.57
C ALA A 328 7.09 10.20 16.52
N VAL A 329 7.34 8.90 16.55
CA VAL A 329 6.33 7.85 16.65
C VAL A 329 6.80 6.76 17.60
N GLY A 330 5.86 6.06 18.23
CA GLY A 330 6.20 4.99 19.17
C GLY A 330 5.01 4.23 19.73
N LEU A 331 5.31 3.36 20.68
CA LEU A 331 4.34 2.58 21.45
C LEU A 331 3.74 3.42 22.59
N GLY A 332 2.59 2.98 23.10
CA GLY A 332 1.89 3.60 24.22
C GLY A 332 1.08 4.84 23.84
N GLY A 333 0.56 5.52 24.86
CA GLY A 333 -0.19 6.78 24.73
C GLY A 333 -1.58 6.65 24.12
N ALA A 334 -2.10 5.43 23.95
CA ALA A 334 -3.45 5.21 23.46
C ALA A 334 -4.46 5.39 24.59
N THR A 335 -5.36 6.36 24.43
CA THR A 335 -6.40 6.75 25.40
C THR A 335 -7.79 6.78 24.77
N GLY A 336 -7.87 6.59 23.46
CA GLY A 336 -9.11 6.65 22.71
C GLY A 336 -9.96 5.37 22.82
N PRO A 337 -11.14 5.35 22.18
CA PRO A 337 -12.02 4.20 22.17
C PRO A 337 -11.32 2.98 21.58
N ALA A 338 -11.45 1.82 22.24
CA ALA A 338 -10.93 0.57 21.72
C ALA A 338 -11.70 0.18 20.44
N PRO A 339 -11.02 -0.27 19.36
CA PRO A 339 -11.69 -0.80 18.19
C PRO A 339 -12.60 -1.98 18.57
N LYS A 340 -13.82 -2.03 18.04
CA LYS A 340 -14.83 -3.06 18.40
C LYS A 340 -14.30 -4.49 18.30
N ALA A 341 -13.59 -4.78 17.22
CA ALA A 341 -12.93 -6.05 16.98
C ALA A 341 -11.99 -6.50 18.12
N PHE A 342 -11.34 -5.55 18.80
CA PHE A 342 -10.50 -5.85 19.95
C PHE A 342 -11.32 -6.22 21.19
N VAL A 343 -12.47 -5.57 21.39
CA VAL A 343 -13.41 -5.85 22.49
C VAL A 343 -14.05 -7.22 22.31
N ASP A 344 -14.58 -7.50 21.13
CA ASP A 344 -15.25 -8.77 20.83
C ASP A 344 -14.30 -9.97 20.99
N GLN A 345 -13.02 -9.81 20.61
CA GLN A 345 -11.99 -10.82 20.85
C GLN A 345 -11.61 -10.95 22.32
N ALA A 346 -11.61 -9.87 23.09
CA ALA A 346 -11.34 -9.93 24.52
C ALA A 346 -12.44 -10.77 25.22
N ASP A 347 -13.70 -10.48 24.93
CA ASP A 347 -14.84 -11.22 25.48
C ASP A 347 -14.80 -12.72 25.13
N GLN A 348 -14.38 -13.06 23.90
CA GLN A 348 -14.14 -14.47 23.52
C GLN A 348 -12.98 -15.12 24.28
N ASN A 349 -11.88 -14.40 24.50
CA ASN A 349 -10.74 -14.93 25.26
C ASN A 349 -11.06 -15.12 26.76
N TYR A 350 -12.05 -14.41 27.31
CA TYR A 350 -12.51 -14.57 28.69
C TYR A 350 -13.65 -15.59 28.84
N ALA A 351 -14.37 -15.93 27.76
CA ALA A 351 -15.43 -16.95 27.79
C ALA A 351 -14.89 -18.34 28.22
N ASP A 352 -13.63 -18.63 27.93
CA ASP A 352 -12.96 -19.89 28.27
C ASP A 352 -12.15 -19.84 29.58
N VAL A 353 -12.15 -18.71 30.29
CA VAL A 353 -11.52 -18.62 31.62
C VAL A 353 -12.53 -19.09 32.66
N PRO A 354 -12.29 -20.23 33.35
CA PRO A 354 -13.21 -20.69 34.39
C PRO A 354 -13.36 -19.62 35.45
N VAL A 355 -14.58 -19.12 35.65
CA VAL A 355 -14.89 -18.20 36.75
C VAL A 355 -14.49 -18.92 38.04
N PRO A 356 -13.62 -18.34 38.88
CA PRO A 356 -13.21 -18.99 40.13
C PRO A 356 -14.45 -19.37 40.93
N SER A 357 -14.69 -20.67 41.08
CA SER A 357 -15.75 -21.14 41.96
C SER A 357 -15.27 -20.96 43.39
N TRP A 358 -16.23 -20.61 44.24
CA TRP A 358 -15.92 -20.35 45.62
C TRP A 358 -15.50 -21.65 46.33
N ARG A 359 -14.49 -21.53 47.19
CA ARG A 359 -13.85 -22.63 47.92
C ARG A 359 -14.81 -23.23 48.95
N PRO A 360 -15.21 -24.52 48.85
CA PRO A 360 -16.25 -25.12 49.71
C PRO A 360 -15.97 -25.05 51.22
N ASP A 361 -14.71 -24.84 51.62
CA ASP A 361 -14.20 -24.86 52.99
C ASP A 361 -14.31 -23.51 53.73
N ARG A 362 -14.92 -22.48 53.16
CA ARG A 362 -15.04 -21.15 53.81
C ARG A 362 -16.51 -20.76 54.03
N PRO A 363 -16.86 -19.50 54.29
CA PRO A 363 -18.17 -18.95 53.87
C PRO A 363 -18.04 -17.96 52.70
N ALA A 364 -19.08 -17.85 51.87
CA ALA A 364 -19.11 -16.87 50.77
C ALA A 364 -19.12 -15.43 51.33
N PRO A 365 -18.46 -14.46 50.68
CA PRO A 365 -18.54 -13.05 51.08
C PRO A 365 -19.99 -12.55 51.05
N ALA A 366 -20.34 -11.66 51.98
CA ALA A 366 -21.71 -11.14 52.13
C ALA A 366 -22.23 -10.39 50.87
N ASP A 367 -21.33 -9.94 50.01
CA ASP A 367 -21.62 -9.12 48.83
C ASP A 367 -21.44 -9.87 47.50
N ALA A 368 -21.33 -11.20 47.53
CA ALA A 368 -21.12 -12.00 46.32
C ALA A 368 -22.45 -12.18 45.53
N GLU A 369 -22.50 -11.66 44.31
CA GLU A 369 -23.59 -11.96 43.37
C GLU A 369 -23.54 -13.44 42.92
N PRO A 370 -24.70 -14.11 42.73
CA PRO A 370 -24.74 -15.46 42.23
C PRO A 370 -24.19 -15.52 40.80
N ALA A 371 -23.30 -16.48 40.54
CA ALA A 371 -22.74 -16.72 39.21
C ALA A 371 -23.87 -16.96 38.20
N ALA A 372 -23.92 -16.17 37.13
CA ALA A 372 -24.87 -16.34 36.05
C ALA A 372 -24.71 -17.73 35.43
N THR A 373 -25.77 -18.53 35.47
CA THR A 373 -25.81 -19.85 34.84
C THR A 373 -25.83 -19.68 33.31
N GLY A 374 -24.65 -19.74 32.69
CA GLY A 374 -24.54 -19.95 31.25
C GLY A 374 -25.05 -21.35 30.90
N THR A 375 -26.02 -21.44 30.01
CA THR A 375 -26.53 -22.70 29.45
C THR A 375 -25.41 -23.46 28.76
N ALA A 376 -24.91 -24.50 29.43
CA ALA A 376 -24.00 -25.47 28.82
C ALA A 376 -24.78 -26.33 27.82
N ALA A 377 -24.44 -26.20 26.53
CA ALA A 377 -24.83 -27.15 25.52
C ALA A 377 -24.20 -28.52 25.85
N ALA A 378 -25.05 -29.53 26.04
CA ALA A 378 -24.64 -30.90 26.31
C ALA A 378 -23.92 -31.49 25.09
N ALA A 379 -22.59 -31.63 25.17
CA ALA A 379 -21.85 -32.56 24.33
C ALA A 379 -21.84 -33.92 25.04
N ALA A 380 -22.61 -34.87 24.51
CA ALA A 380 -22.61 -36.25 24.96
C ALA A 380 -21.24 -36.90 24.64
N GLN A 381 -20.45 -37.16 25.68
CA GLN A 381 -19.33 -38.09 25.60
C GLN A 381 -19.87 -39.50 25.88
N GLY A 382 -19.80 -40.35 24.85
CA GLY A 382 -20.11 -41.76 24.94
C GLY A 382 -19.08 -42.48 25.81
N ASP A 383 -19.56 -42.97 26.94
CA ASP A 383 -18.95 -44.07 27.69
C ASP A 383 -19.09 -45.37 26.90
N GLN A 384 -18.03 -46.18 26.81
CA GLN A 384 -18.08 -47.63 27.00
C GLN A 384 -16.65 -48.24 27.06
N PRO A 385 -16.48 -49.40 27.72
CA PRO A 385 -15.48 -49.55 28.77
C PRO A 385 -14.35 -50.53 28.43
N ALA A 386 -13.28 -50.47 29.22
CA ALA A 386 -12.24 -51.49 29.25
C ALA A 386 -12.72 -52.81 29.87
N LYS A 387 -12.40 -53.95 29.24
CA LYS A 387 -11.77 -55.13 29.90
C LYS A 387 -11.36 -56.25 28.92
N ALA A 388 -10.08 -56.61 29.03
CA ALA A 388 -9.45 -57.95 29.06
C ALA A 388 -9.89 -59.06 28.07
N ASN A 389 -8.99 -59.44 27.17
CA ASN A 389 -8.09 -60.60 27.32
C ASN A 389 -6.85 -60.45 26.44
#